data_AF-A0A975MVU5-F1
#
_entry.id   AF-A0A975MVU5-F1
#
_cell.length_a   1.000
_cell.length_b   1.000
_cell.length_c   1.000
_cell.angle_alpha   90.00
_cell.angle_beta   90.00
_cell.angle_gamma   90.00
#
_symmetry.space_group_name_H-M   'P 1'
#
loop_
_entity.id
_entity.type
_entity.pdbx_description
1 polymer ?
#
loop_
_entity_poly.entity_id
_entity_poly.type
_entity_poly.pdbx_seq_one_letter_code
_entity_poly.pdbx_strand_id
1 'polypeptide(L)'
;MKSTQDTSFGVRANVYIEIDGADKDPSFEAYVIDRQVDSGDVQPCFTRPVAEQVVAWANQVSEVNTDFPICEWSQEGYILVFTSDSRFRPSEVVQPDKDGLYALGLGWPWQSTEVEQ
;
A
#
# COMPACT_ATOMS: atom_id res chain seq x y z
N MET A 1 8.53 31.21 18.52
CA MET A 1 9.00 30.66 17.23
C MET A 1 7.94 29.72 16.71
N LYS A 2 7.39 29.98 15.52
CA LYS A 2 6.40 29.11 14.87
C LYS A 2 7.17 27.91 14.31
N SER A 3 6.86 26.70 14.80
CA SER A 3 7.35 25.46 14.22
C SER A 3 6.45 25.16 13.03
N THR A 4 6.91 25.48 11.82
CA THR A 4 6.23 25.08 10.59
C THR A 4 6.63 23.63 10.33
N GLN A 5 5.74 22.69 10.65
CA GLN A 5 5.85 21.34 10.12
C GLN A 5 5.55 21.44 8.62
N ASP A 6 6.61 21.47 7.84
CA ASP A 6 6.55 21.36 6.39
C ASP A 6 6.00 19.97 6.07
N THR A 7 4.73 19.95 5.65
CA THR A 7 4.07 18.72 5.21
C THR A 7 4.54 18.51 3.78
N SER A 8 5.61 17.74 3.58
CA SER A 8 6.03 17.32 2.24
C SER A 8 4.88 16.55 1.59
N PHE A 9 4.19 17.19 0.65
CA PHE A 9 3.17 16.55 -0.16
C PHE A 9 3.85 15.50 -1.05
N GLY A 10 3.41 14.25 -0.96
CA GLY A 10 3.85 13.19 -1.87
C GLY A 10 3.48 13.51 -3.32
N VAL A 11 4.22 12.94 -4.28
CA VAL A 11 3.92 13.05 -5.71
C VAL A 11 2.86 12.01 -6.06
N ARG A 12 1.89 12.35 -6.90
CA ARG A 12 0.96 11.35 -7.47
C ARG A 12 1.72 10.49 -8.47
N ALA A 13 1.66 9.17 -8.29
CA ALA A 13 2.29 8.21 -9.18
C ALA A 13 1.41 6.98 -9.34
N ASN A 14 1.64 6.22 -10.41
CA ASN A 14 1.13 4.86 -10.50
C ASN A 14 2.14 3.92 -9.84
N VAL A 15 1.65 3.05 -8.96
CA VAL A 15 2.47 2.01 -8.31
C VAL A 15 1.96 0.64 -8.70
N TYR A 16 2.86 -0.32 -8.78
CA TYR A 16 2.57 -1.72 -9.04
C TYR A 16 3.50 -2.58 -8.19
N ILE A 17 3.12 -3.83 -7.94
CA ILE A 17 4.04 -4.83 -7.38
C ILE A 17 4.41 -5.74 -8.54
N GLU A 18 5.71 -5.84 -8.83
CA GLU A 18 6.19 -6.83 -9.78
C GLU A 18 6.18 -8.21 -9.08
N ILE A 19 5.28 -9.10 -9.49
CA ILE A 19 5.25 -10.49 -9.00
C ILE A 19 5.77 -11.40 -10.10
N ASP A 20 7.06 -11.75 -10.02
CA ASP A 20 7.72 -12.82 -10.78
C ASP A 20 7.31 -12.93 -12.27
N GLY A 21 7.38 -11.81 -13.00
CA GLY A 21 7.30 -11.80 -14.46
C GLY A 21 5.95 -12.19 -15.05
N ALA A 22 4.86 -12.02 -14.30
CA ALA A 22 3.52 -12.05 -14.88
C ALA A 22 3.36 -10.82 -15.80
N ASP A 23 3.09 -11.03 -17.09
CA ASP A 23 2.92 -9.98 -18.11
C ASP A 23 1.78 -8.94 -17.81
N LYS A 24 1.11 -9.02 -16.65
CA LYS A 24 -0.02 -8.18 -16.23
C LYS A 24 -0.10 -8.00 -14.71
N ASP A 25 0.94 -7.47 -14.09
CA ASP A 25 0.77 -6.97 -12.73
C ASP A 25 -0.16 -5.75 -12.73
N PRO A 26 -1.19 -5.70 -11.85
CA PRO A 26 -2.09 -4.56 -11.81
C PRO A 26 -1.35 -3.31 -11.33
N SER A 27 -1.62 -2.21 -11.99
CA SER A 27 -1.18 -0.88 -11.57
C SER A 27 -2.29 -0.19 -10.81
N PHE A 28 -1.92 0.48 -9.73
CA PHE A 28 -2.83 1.20 -8.83
C PHE A 28 -2.40 2.66 -8.73
N GLU A 29 -3.37 3.59 -8.81
CA GLU A 29 -3.09 5.01 -8.60
C GLU A 29 -2.78 5.26 -7.11
N ALA A 30 -1.62 5.85 -6.82
CA ALA A 30 -1.19 6.13 -5.45
C ALA A 30 -0.62 7.55 -5.29
N TYR A 31 -0.60 7.98 -4.04
CA TYR A 31 0.24 9.08 -3.59
C TYR A 31 1.51 8.45 -3.03
N VAL A 32 2.63 8.70 -3.67
CA VAL A 32 3.92 8.23 -3.18
C VAL A 32 4.49 9.33 -2.30
N ILE A 33 4.53 9.05 -1.00
CA ILE A 33 5.31 9.88 -0.09
C ILE A 33 6.75 9.44 -0.30
N ASP A 34 7.57 10.32 -0.88
CA ASP A 34 9.01 10.13 -1.00
C ASP A 34 9.64 10.21 0.40
N ARG A 35 9.40 9.18 1.22
CA ARG A 35 10.28 8.88 2.32
C ARG A 35 11.50 8.29 1.65
N GLN A 36 12.57 9.07 1.55
CA GLN A 36 13.93 8.52 1.47
C GLN A 36 14.16 7.63 2.70
N VAL A 37 13.63 6.42 2.67
CA VAL A 37 14.25 5.29 3.35
C VAL A 37 15.44 4.93 2.49
N ASP A 38 16.62 4.86 3.09
CA ASP A 38 17.90 4.55 2.42
C ASP A 38 17.87 3.23 1.61
N SER A 39 16.78 2.47 1.66
CA SER A 39 16.52 1.22 0.95
C SER A 39 15.95 1.39 -0.47
N GLY A 40 15.41 2.55 -0.84
CA GLY A 40 14.72 2.73 -2.13
C GLY A 40 13.30 2.17 -2.19
N ASP A 41 12.72 1.80 -1.04
CA ASP A 41 11.35 1.29 -0.96
C ASP A 41 10.32 2.41 -1.06
N VAL A 42 9.31 2.21 -1.91
CA VAL A 42 8.18 3.13 -2.04
C VAL A 42 7.09 2.79 -1.03
N GLN A 43 6.59 3.79 -0.31
CA GLN A 43 5.36 3.67 0.48
C GLN A 43 4.19 4.33 -0.26
N PRO A 44 3.33 3.57 -0.94
CA PRO A 44 2.14 4.14 -1.53
C PRO A 44 1.05 4.40 -0.48
N CYS A 45 0.37 5.51 -0.67
CA CYS A 45 -0.84 5.88 0.03
C CYS A 45 -2.01 5.90 -0.96
N PHE A 46 -3.06 5.12 -0.67
CA PHE A 46 -4.18 4.91 -1.59
C PHE A 46 -5.44 5.63 -1.10
N THR A 47 -6.24 6.15 -2.02
CA THR A 47 -7.63 6.51 -1.70
C THR A 47 -8.43 5.26 -1.33
N ARG A 48 -9.54 5.41 -0.60
CA ARG A 48 -10.42 4.29 -0.24
C ARG A 48 -10.77 3.37 -1.44
N PRO A 49 -11.23 3.88 -2.60
CA PRO A 49 -11.58 3.02 -3.73
C PRO A 49 -10.40 2.26 -4.33
N VAL A 50 -9.18 2.81 -4.27
CA VAL A 50 -7.98 2.13 -4.75
C VAL A 50 -7.49 1.12 -3.71
N ALA A 51 -7.54 1.45 -2.42
CA ALA A 51 -7.23 0.52 -1.35
C ALA A 51 -8.12 -0.74 -1.41
N GLU A 52 -9.40 -0.59 -1.75
CA GLU A 52 -10.31 -1.72 -1.97
C GLU A 52 -9.85 -2.64 -3.12
N GLN A 53 -9.32 -2.06 -4.21
CA GLN A 53 -8.76 -2.82 -5.33
C GLN A 53 -7.46 -3.53 -4.93
N VAL A 54 -6.57 -2.86 -4.19
CA VAL A 54 -5.33 -3.47 -3.69
C VAL A 54 -5.63 -4.62 -2.73
N VAL A 55 -6.60 -4.47 -1.82
CA VAL A 55 -7.03 -5.53 -0.90
C VAL A 55 -7.61 -6.73 -1.68
N ALA A 56 -8.46 -6.49 -2.68
CA ALA A 56 -9.02 -7.55 -3.50
C ALA A 56 -7.93 -8.32 -4.26
N TRP A 57 -6.98 -7.60 -4.87
CA TRP A 57 -5.85 -8.20 -5.56
C TRP A 57 -4.94 -8.98 -4.60
N ALA A 58 -4.59 -8.42 -3.45
CA ALA A 58 -3.74 -9.09 -2.46
C ALA A 58 -4.34 -10.43 -2.03
N ASN A 59 -5.65 -10.44 -1.76
CA ASN A 59 -6.37 -11.67 -1.42
C ASN A 59 -6.36 -12.67 -2.57
N GLN A 60 -6.54 -12.24 -3.82
CA GLN A 60 -6.44 -13.12 -4.99
C GLN A 60 -5.04 -13.74 -5.14
N VAL A 61 -3.98 -12.96 -4.90
CA VAL A 61 -2.60 -13.47 -4.91
C VAL A 61 -2.39 -14.48 -3.78
N SER A 62 -2.96 -14.22 -2.60
CA SER A 62 -2.85 -15.11 -1.43
C SER A 62 -3.45 -16.52 -1.67
N GLU A 63 -4.41 -16.65 -2.58
CA GLU A 63 -5.01 -17.95 -2.95
C GLU A 63 -4.01 -18.87 -3.66
N VAL A 64 -3.03 -18.31 -4.36
CA VAL A 64 -2.01 -19.05 -5.13
C VAL A 64 -0.63 -18.99 -4.49
N ASN A 65 -0.37 -17.98 -3.66
CA ASN A 65 0.87 -17.79 -2.92
C ASN A 65 0.56 -17.51 -1.44
N THR A 66 0.69 -18.53 -0.59
CA THR A 66 0.35 -18.44 0.84
C THR A 66 1.30 -17.56 1.66
N ASP A 67 2.42 -17.12 1.08
CA ASP A 67 3.32 -16.17 1.71
C ASP A 67 2.89 -14.72 1.48
N PHE A 68 1.96 -14.48 0.53
CA PHE A 68 1.38 -13.16 0.32
C PHE A 68 0.36 -12.83 1.43
N PRO A 69 0.30 -11.57 1.91
CA PRO A 69 -0.62 -11.20 2.97
C PRO A 69 -2.10 -11.30 2.58
N ILE A 70 -2.94 -11.60 3.56
CA ILE A 70 -4.40 -11.51 3.47
C ILE A 70 -4.82 -10.19 4.11
N CYS A 71 -5.75 -9.48 3.49
CA CYS A 71 -6.26 -8.20 3.94
C CYS A 71 -7.78 -8.23 4.14
N GLU A 72 -8.26 -7.65 5.24
CA GLU A 72 -9.69 -7.52 5.54
C GLU A 72 -10.05 -6.09 5.95
N TRP A 73 -11.31 -5.70 5.74
CA TRP A 73 -11.83 -4.42 6.22
C TRP A 73 -12.48 -4.59 7.60
N SER A 74 -12.10 -3.74 8.55
CA SER A 74 -12.79 -3.60 9.83
C SER A 74 -14.12 -2.84 9.68
N GLN A 75 -15.00 -2.94 10.69
CA GLN A 75 -16.27 -2.21 10.72
C GLN A 75 -16.05 -0.69 10.79
N GLU A 76 -14.95 -0.26 11.40
CA GLU A 76 -14.50 1.13 11.52
C GLU A 76 -13.83 1.65 10.24
N GLY A 77 -13.68 0.78 9.23
CA GLY A 77 -13.08 1.14 7.95
C GLY A 77 -11.56 1.07 7.91
N TYR A 78 -10.91 0.34 8.82
CA TYR A 78 -9.46 0.08 8.77
C TYR A 78 -9.14 -1.15 7.94
N ILE A 79 -7.91 -1.25 7.44
CA ILE A 79 -7.43 -2.48 6.78
C ILE A 79 -6.66 -3.29 7.83
N LEU A 80 -7.06 -4.54 8.00
CA LEU A 80 -6.40 -5.52 8.85
C LEU A 80 -5.53 -6.41 7.94
N VAL A 81 -4.23 -6.46 8.18
CA VAL A 81 -3.30 -7.26 7.38
C VAL A 81 -2.88 -8.48 8.19
N PHE A 82 -2.92 -9.66 7.59
CA PHE A 82 -2.55 -10.94 8.18
C PHE A 82 -1.45 -11.58 7.35
N THR A 83 -0.35 -11.95 7.98
CA THR A 83 0.77 -12.65 7.33
C THR A 83 0.77 -14.13 7.70
N SER A 84 1.57 -14.92 6.98
CA SER A 84 1.78 -16.34 7.29
C SER A 84 2.28 -16.58 8.73
N ASP A 85 3.03 -15.61 9.29
CA ASP A 85 3.53 -15.60 10.68
C ASP A 85 2.48 -15.13 11.72
N SER A 86 1.42 -14.45 11.29
CA SER A 86 0.40 -13.88 12.17
C SER A 86 -1.01 -14.06 11.59
N ARG A 87 -1.43 -15.32 11.41
CA ARG A 87 -2.70 -15.66 10.74
C ARG A 87 -3.97 -15.40 11.55
N PHE A 88 -3.86 -15.29 12.87
CA PHE A 88 -5.01 -15.19 13.78
C PHE A 88 -5.15 -13.83 14.46
N ARG A 89 -4.22 -12.92 14.19
CA ARG A 89 -4.26 -11.54 14.68
C ARG A 89 -3.62 -10.65 13.61
N PRO A 90 -4.14 -9.44 13.36
CA PRO A 90 -3.53 -8.57 12.38
C PRO A 90 -2.07 -8.29 12.73
N SER A 91 -1.16 -8.51 11.78
CA SER A 91 0.22 -8.04 11.88
C SER A 91 0.30 -6.52 11.77
N GLU A 92 -0.67 -5.92 11.07
CA GLU A 92 -0.79 -4.49 10.87
C GLU A 92 -2.26 -4.07 10.86
N VAL A 93 -2.53 -2.86 11.35
CA VAL A 93 -3.83 -2.18 11.25
C VAL A 93 -3.61 -0.85 10.57
N VAL A 94 -4.02 -0.75 9.31
CA VAL A 94 -3.87 0.46 8.48
C VAL A 94 -5.09 1.34 8.63
N GLN A 95 -4.87 2.54 9.17
CA GLN A 95 -5.90 3.59 9.28
C GLN A 95 -5.71 4.61 8.15
N PRO A 96 -6.79 5.26 7.68
CA PRO A 96 -6.63 6.40 6.80
C PRO A 96 -5.93 7.54 7.54
N ASP A 97 -5.09 8.29 6.85
CA ASP A 97 -4.50 9.52 7.36
C ASP A 97 -5.52 10.67 7.39
N LYS A 98 -5.05 11.88 7.72
CA LYS A 98 -5.88 13.09 7.78
C LYS A 98 -6.55 13.46 6.45
N ASP A 99 -6.00 12.98 5.34
CA ASP A 99 -6.47 13.24 3.98
C ASP A 99 -7.29 12.06 3.42
N GLY A 100 -7.53 11.02 4.24
CA GLY A 100 -8.32 9.85 3.88
C GLY A 100 -7.53 8.78 3.11
N LEU A 101 -6.20 8.84 3.14
CA LEU A 101 -5.33 7.92 2.39
C LEU A 101 -4.81 6.78 3.27
N TYR A 102 -4.78 5.57 2.71
CA TYR A 102 -4.33 4.35 3.37
C TYR A 102 -2.89 4.04 2.94
N ALA A 103 -1.94 4.15 3.86
CA ALA A 103 -0.57 3.69 3.64
C ALA A 103 -0.52 2.16 3.76
N LEU A 104 -0.61 1.46 2.63
CA LEU A 104 -0.75 0.00 2.59
C LEU A 104 0.46 -0.65 1.92
N GLY A 105 0.92 -1.77 2.50
CA GLY A 105 2.01 -2.56 1.94
C GLY A 105 3.40 -2.02 2.26
N LEU A 106 3.59 -1.50 3.48
CA LEU A 106 4.94 -1.21 3.96
C LEU A 106 5.77 -2.50 3.96
N GLY A 107 6.90 -2.49 3.25
CA GLY A 107 7.76 -3.67 3.08
C GLY A 107 7.30 -4.65 1.99
N TRP A 108 6.27 -4.29 1.21
CA TRP A 108 5.96 -5.00 -0.04
C TRP A 108 6.85 -4.42 -1.16
N PRO A 109 7.22 -5.21 -2.19
CA PRO A 109 8.14 -4.76 -3.23
C PRO A 109 7.44 -3.86 -4.27
N TRP A 110 6.87 -2.75 -3.81
CA TRP A 110 6.27 -1.73 -4.67
C TRP A 110 7.31 -1.13 -5.60
N GLN A 111 6.95 -1.03 -6.87
CA GLN A 111 7.63 -0.25 -7.89
C GLN A 111 6.74 0.95 -8.24
N SER A 112 7.35 2.09 -8.51
CA SER A 112 6.65 3.27 -9.03
C SER A 112 7.11 3.58 -10.43
N THR A 113 6.17 3.84 -11.33
CA THR A 113 6.46 4.50 -12.61
C THR A 113 5.94 5.93 -12.56
N GLU A 114 6.79 6.89 -12.94
CA GLU A 114 6.33 8.25 -13.16
C GLU A 114 5.27 8.24 -14.25
N VAL A 115 4.14 8.90 -13.99
CA VAL A 115 3.11 9.10 -15.02
C VAL A 115 3.57 10.30 -15.83
N GLU A 116 4.05 10.08 -17.07
CA GLU A 116 4.30 11.18 -18.00
C GLU A 116 2.99 12.00 -18.14
N GLN A 117 3.07 13.30 -17.85
CA GLN A 117 1.95 14.25 -17.93
C GLN A 117 1.63 14.63 -19.37
#